data_AF-A0A5C9BR26-F1
#
_entry.id   AF-A0A5C9BR26-F1
#
_cell.length_a   1.000
_cell.length_b   1.000
_cell.length_c   1.000
_cell.angle_alpha   90.00
_cell.angle_beta   90.00
_cell.angle_gamma   90.00
#
_symmetry.space_group_name_H-M   'P 1'
#
loop_
_entity.id
_entity.type
_entity.pdbx_description
1 polymer ?
#
loop_
_entity_poly.entity_id
_entity_poly.type
_entity_poly.pdbx_seq_one_letter_code
_entity_poly.pdbx_strand_id
1 'polypeptide(L)'
;MRGLYVWVRDGVITLNQGGQQVEVAAGNAVVVTKDQVAQLDYVPNFLRFDQTPQPGELGKGFVLPPFVMNDGSAAGSCAAR
;
A
#
# COMPACT_ATOMS: atom_id res chain seq x y z
N MET A 1 12.18 11.87 -7.55
CA MET A 1 11.08 11.95 -6.56
C MET A 1 10.77 10.53 -6.12
N ARG A 2 10.98 10.21 -4.83
CA ARG A 2 10.63 8.91 -4.26
C ARG A 2 9.42 9.12 -3.36
N GLY A 3 8.37 8.34 -3.56
CA GLY A 3 7.12 8.42 -2.81
C GLY A 3 6.42 7.06 -2.87
N LEU A 4 5.62 6.76 -1.85
CA LEU A 4 4.78 5.58 -1.82
C LEU A 4 3.50 5.88 -2.59
N TYR A 5 3.25 5.12 -3.64
CA TYR A 5 2.00 5.21 -4.40
C TYR A 5 0.99 4.24 -3.81
N VAL A 6 -0.18 4.74 -3.48
CA VAL A 6 -1.26 3.95 -2.88
C VAL A 6 -2.49 4.07 -3.77
N TRP A 7 -3.08 2.94 -4.13
CA TRP A 7 -4.37 2.88 -4.82
C TRP A 7 -5.26 1.91 -4.06
N VAL A 8 -6.48 2.35 -3.75
CA VAL A 8 -7.45 1.54 -3.04
C VAL A 8 -8.34 0.85 -4.07
N ARG A 9 -8.22 -0.47 -4.17
CA ARG A 9 -9.09 -1.27 -5.06
C ARG A 9 -10.52 -1.28 -4.53
N ASP A 10 -10.66 -1.72 -3.28
CA ASP A 10 -11.94 -1.93 -2.61
C ASP A 10 -11.89 -1.41 -1.16
N GLY A 11 -13.04 -1.01 -0.62
CA GLY A 11 -13.18 -0.51 0.74
C GLY A 11 -12.67 0.93 0.93
N VAL A 12 -12.11 1.19 2.11
CA VAL A 12 -11.55 2.49 2.49
C VAL A 12 -10.34 2.26 3.37
N ILE A 13 -9.30 3.07 3.18
CA ILE A 13 -8.14 3.11 4.05
C ILE A 13 -7.98 4.49 4.63
N THR A 14 -7.33 4.55 5.79
CA THR A 14 -6.97 5.81 6.43
C THR A 14 -5.46 5.87 6.54
N LEU A 15 -4.88 6.90 5.93
CA LEU A 15 -3.46 7.20 6.04
C LEU A 15 -3.25 8.26 7.12
N ASN A 16 -2.26 8.06 7.97
CA ASN A 16 -1.85 9.04 8.98
C ASN A 16 -0.40 9.44 8.72
N GLN A 17 -0.17 10.72 8.47
CA GLN A 17 1.15 11.27 8.25
C GLN A 17 1.28 12.64 8.89
N GLY A 18 2.29 12.83 9.75
CA GLY A 18 2.57 14.13 10.37
C GLY A 18 1.40 14.69 11.19
N GLY A 19 0.51 13.83 11.70
CA GLY A 19 -0.71 14.23 12.40
C GLY A 19 -1.89 14.58 11.48
N GLN A 20 -1.70 14.55 10.17
CA GLN A 20 -2.78 14.66 9.20
C GLN A 20 -3.34 13.27 8.88
N GLN A 21 -4.65 13.13 9.00
CA GLN A 21 -5.38 11.92 8.65
C GLN A 21 -6.07 12.13 7.31
N VAL A 22 -5.81 11.24 6.35
CA VAL A 22 -6.41 11.27 5.01
C VAL A 22 -7.12 9.96 4.77
N GLU A 23 -8.43 10.05 4.53
CA GLU A 23 -9.23 8.91 4.12
C GLU A 23 -9.17 8.76 2.59
N VAL A 24 -8.91 7.53 2.13
CA VAL A 24 -8.83 7.18 0.71
C VAL A 24 -9.82 6.06 0.44
N ALA A 25 -10.89 6.40 -0.27
CA ALA A 25 -11.92 5.45 -0.66
C ALA A 25 -11.53 4.65 -1.92
N ALA A 26 -12.19 3.50 -2.11
CA ALA A 26 -12.06 2.66 -3.30
C ALA A 26 -12.11 3.46 -4.62
N GLY A 27 -11.27 3.05 -5.57
CA GLY A 27 -11.09 3.72 -6.85
C GLY A 27 -10.10 4.89 -6.82
N ASN A 28 -9.78 5.45 -5.65
CA ASN A 28 -8.88 6.61 -5.54
C ASN A 28 -7.42 6.20 -5.35
N ALA A 29 -6.53 7.04 -5.87
CA ALA A 29 -5.09 6.91 -5.68
C ALA A 29 -4.49 8.15 -5.03
N VAL A 30 -3.44 7.94 -4.25
CA VAL A 30 -2.67 8.99 -3.59
C VAL A 30 -1.18 8.70 -3.71
N VAL A 31 -0.37 9.76 -3.63
CA VAL A 31 1.07 9.66 -3.45
C VAL A 31 1.43 10.19 -2.07
N VAL A 32 2.13 9.37 -1.30
CA VAL A 32 2.65 9.69 0.01
C VAL A 32 4.13 10.03 -0.16
N THR A 33 4.47 11.29 0.10
CA THR A 33 5.85 11.78 0.09
C THR A 33 6.33 11.94 1.53
N LYS A 34 7.53 12.50 1.76
CA LYS A 34 7.99 12.78 3.14
C LYS A 34 7.12 13.82 3.85
N ASP A 35 6.61 14.78 3.09
CA ASP A 35 6.04 16.01 3.65
C ASP A 35 4.52 16.09 3.51
N GLN A 36 3.92 15.26 2.65
CA GLN A 36 2.48 15.32 2.35
C GLN A 36 1.92 14.03 1.75
N VAL A 37 0.61 13.87 1.91
CA VAL A 37 -0.25 12.95 1.14
C VAL A 37 -1.00 13.78 0.09
N ALA A 38 -0.80 13.48 -1.19
CA ALA A 38 -1.47 14.17 -2.28
C ALA A 38 -2.38 13.20 -3.04
N GLN A 39 -3.64 13.60 -3.28
CA GLN A 39 -4.54 12.87 -4.19
C GLN A 39 -4.05 12.95 -5.63
N LEU A 40 -4.21 11.85 -6.36
CA LEU A 40 -3.93 11.79 -7.78
C LEU A 40 -5.25 11.88 -8.55
N ASP A 41 -5.28 12.70 -9.60
CA ASP A 41 -6.47 12.85 -10.47
C ASP A 41 -6.79 11.59 -11.28
N TYR A 42 -5.83 10.65 -11.35
CA TYR A 42 -5.97 9.37 -12.03
C TYR A 42 -5.16 8.29 -11.33
N VAL A 43 -5.55 7.03 -11.56
CA VAL A 43 -4.79 5.86 -11.11
C VAL A 43 -3.70 5.54 -12.15
N PRO A 44 -2.40 5.62 -11.81
CA PRO A 44 -1.34 5.25 -12.75
C PRO A 44 -1.47 3.79 -13.22
N ASN A 45 -1.19 3.56 -14.51
CA ASN A 45 -1.34 2.23 -15.13
C ASN A 45 -0.59 1.11 -14.37
N PHE A 46 0.59 1.40 -13.83
CA PHE A 46 1.37 0.40 -13.09
C PHE A 46 0.71 -0.06 -11.78
N LEU A 47 -0.16 0.75 -11.17
CA LEU A 47 -0.98 0.33 -10.02
C LEU A 47 -2.22 -0.45 -10.47
N ARG A 48 -2.84 -0.01 -11.57
CA ARG A 48 -4.05 -0.62 -12.12
C ARG A 48 -3.82 -2.06 -12.59
N PHE A 49 -2.66 -2.32 -13.19
CA PHE A 49 -2.28 -3.65 -13.69
C PHE A 49 -1.44 -4.46 -12.71
N ASP A 50 -1.32 -4.01 -11.47
CA ASP A 50 -0.66 -4.78 -10.43
C ASP A 50 -1.44 -6.09 -10.22
N GLN A 51 -0.77 -7.22 -10.38
CA GLN A 51 -1.39 -8.55 -10.25
C GLN A 51 -1.36 -9.07 -8.81
N THR A 52 -0.97 -8.23 -7.83
CA THR A 52 -1.01 -8.61 -6.42
C THR A 52 -2.41 -9.14 -6.06
N PRO A 53 -2.51 -10.41 -5.62
CA PRO A 53 -3.78 -11.03 -5.29
C PRO A 53 -4.51 -10.30 -4.17
N GLN A 54 -5.84 -10.27 -4.23
CA GLN A 54 -6.65 -9.69 -3.17
C GLN A 54 -6.54 -10.53 -1.90
N PRO A 55 -6.33 -9.93 -0.72
CA PRO A 55 -6.44 -10.64 0.55
C PRO A 55 -7.90 -11.06 0.76
N GLY A 56 -8.21 -12.33 0.54
CA GLY A 56 -9.58 -12.88 0.66
C GLY A 56 -9.89 -13.94 -0.38
N GLU A 57 -9.30 -13.85 -1.57
CA GLU A 57 -9.27 -14.95 -2.53
C GLU A 57 -8.09 -15.87 -2.20
N LEU A 58 -8.18 -16.60 -1.08
CA LEU A 58 -7.23 -17.66 -0.75
C LEU A 58 -7.45 -18.88 -1.66
N GLY A 59 -7.17 -18.72 -2.95
CA GLY A 59 -6.82 -19.81 -3.83
C GLY A 59 -5.42 -20.31 -3.48
N LYS A 60 -5.31 -21.10 -2.41
CA LYS A 60 -4.14 -21.92 -2.02
C LYS A 60 -2.78 -21.19 -2.06
N GLY A 61 -2.38 -20.65 -0.91
CA GLY A 61 -0.97 -20.54 -0.54
C GLY A 61 -0.19 -19.35 -1.12
N PHE A 62 -0.79 -18.15 -1.14
CA PHE A 62 -0.03 -16.94 -1.42
C PHE A 62 0.45 -16.30 -0.11
N VAL A 63 1.70 -16.60 0.25
CA VAL A 63 2.44 -15.81 1.25
C VAL A 63 2.84 -14.53 0.55
N LEU A 64 2.27 -13.39 0.97
CA LEU A 64 2.79 -12.08 0.58
C LEU A 64 4.29 -12.11 0.90
N PRO A 65 5.19 -11.89 -0.08
CA PRO A 65 6.60 -11.73 0.26
C PRO A 65 6.67 -10.64 1.33
N PRO A 66 7.48 -10.81 2.39
CA PRO A 66 7.58 -9.80 3.43
C PRO A 66 7.84 -8.46 2.76
N PHE A 67 7.04 -7.46 3.09
CA PHE A 67 7.25 -6.10 2.61
C PHE A 67 8.68 -5.73 2.99
N VAL A 68 9.57 -5.72 2.01
CA VAL A 68 10.92 -5.19 2.20
C VAL A 68 10.76 -3.68 2.23
N MET A 69 10.34 -3.17 3.39
CA MET A 69 10.64 -1.80 3.75
C MET A 69 12.17 -1.75 3.82
N ASN A 70 12.77 -1.14 2.79
CA ASN A 70 14.19 -0.79 2.85
C ASN A 70 14.32 0.48 3.68
N ASP A 71 14.04 0.35 4.97
CA ASP A 71 14.29 1.32 6.02
C ASP A 71 15.25 0.72 7.05
N GLY A 72 16.24 -0.06 6.59
CA GLY A 72 17.44 -0.40 7.36
C GLY A 72 17.21 -1.03 8.74
N SER A 73 16.01 -1.49 9.06
CA SER A 73 15.68 -2.01 10.38
C SER A 73 14.79 -3.24 10.25
N ALA A 74 15.45 -4.36 9.97
CA ALA A 74 14.86 -5.68 10.06
C ALA A 74 14.30 -5.93 11.47
N ALA A 75 13.03 -6.31 11.55
CA ALA A 75 12.50 -7.02 12.72
C ALA A 75 11.31 -7.89 12.30
N GLY A 76 11.39 -9.18 12.61
CA GLY A 76 10.19 -10.02 12.75
C GLY A 76 10.13 -11.26 11.88
N SER A 77 11.06 -12.19 12.09
CA SER A 77 10.88 -13.60 11.75
C SER A 77 9.63 -14.17 12.43
N CYS A 78 8.65 -14.63 11.64
CA CYS A 78 7.62 -15.55 12.10
C CYS A 78 7.59 -16.79 11.20
N ALA A 79 8.47 -17.75 11.50
CA ALA A 79 8.22 -19.19 11.33
C ALA A 79 9.40 -19.97 11.93
N ALA A 80 9.37 -20.11 13.25
CA ALA A 80 10.06 -21.20 13.94
C ALA A 80 8.99 -22.19 14.40
N ARG A 81 8.89 -23.33 13.72
CA ARG A 81 8.74 -24.68 14.28
C ARG A 81 8.61 -25.70 13.15
#